data_AF-A0A0S8FG76-F1
#
_entry.id   AF-A0A0S8FG76-F1
#
_cell.length_a   1.000
_cell.length_b   1.000
_cell.length_c   1.000
_cell.angle_alpha   90.00
_cell.angle_beta   90.00
_cell.angle_gamma   90.00
#
_symmetry.space_group_name_H-M   'P 1'
#
loop_
_entity.id
_entity.type
_entity.pdbx_description
1 polymer ?
#
loop_
_entity_poly.entity_id
_entity_poly.type
_entity_poly.pdbx_seq_one_letter_code
_entity_poly.pdbx_strand_id
1 'polypeptide(L)'
;MHEWISDNGQTAHIVVDATVDGVEVPAEHVKEGKIILNISHGATSNLAIGNEIVEFGARFGGAPRQLTIPVSAVLGIYARETGQGMIFGSEDHPEPDPDAPKDDGGRPRLRVVK
;
A
#
# COMPACT_ATOMS: atom_id res chain seq x y z
N MET A 1 -0.12 7.01 5.30
CA MET A 1 0.49 7.05 3.95
C MET A 1 -0.41 7.72 2.93
N HIS A 2 -1.65 7.26 2.75
CA HIS A 2 -2.61 7.88 1.83
C HIS A 2 -2.82 9.38 2.09
N GLU A 3 -3.08 9.77 3.34
CA GLU A 3 -3.22 11.18 3.72
C GLU A 3 -1.95 11.98 3.44
N TRP A 4 -0.78 11.46 3.81
CA TRP A 4 0.50 12.13 3.54
C TRP A 4 0.71 12.42 2.05
N ILE A 5 0.42 11.47 1.16
CA ILE A 5 0.49 11.70 -0.30
C ILE A 5 -0.51 12.79 -0.71
N SER A 6 -1.74 12.72 -0.20
CA SER A 6 -2.82 13.64 -0.55
C SER A 6 -2.55 15.07 -0.08
N ASP A 7 -2.02 15.25 1.14
CA ASP A 7 -1.66 16.54 1.72
C ASP A 7 -0.52 17.24 0.95
N ASN A 8 0.32 16.46 0.28
CA ASN A 8 1.35 16.97 -0.64
C ASN A 8 0.79 17.30 -2.04
N GLY A 9 -0.53 17.22 -2.24
CA GLY A 9 -1.18 17.48 -3.53
C GLY A 9 -0.89 16.43 -4.60
N GLN A 10 -0.52 15.22 -4.18
CA GLN A 10 -0.13 14.13 -5.09
C GLN A 10 -1.24 13.08 -5.22
N THR A 11 -1.13 12.22 -6.23
CA THR A 11 -2.12 11.18 -6.51
C THR A 11 -1.70 9.83 -5.96
N ALA A 12 -2.33 9.41 -4.86
CA ALA A 12 -2.10 8.11 -4.25
C ALA A 12 -2.55 6.95 -5.14
N HIS A 13 -1.62 6.03 -5.42
CA HIS A 13 -1.88 4.77 -6.12
C HIS A 13 -1.43 3.60 -5.25
N ILE A 14 -2.18 2.50 -5.32
CA ILE A 14 -1.79 1.22 -4.72
C ILE A 14 -1.52 0.19 -5.80
N VAL A 15 -0.58 -0.71 -5.51
CA VAL A 15 -0.34 -1.91 -6.29
C VAL A 15 -0.97 -3.08 -5.55
N VAL A 16 -1.81 -3.84 -6.23
CA VAL A 16 -2.56 -4.95 -5.64
C VAL A 16 -2.23 -6.24 -6.38
N ASP A 17 -2.03 -7.31 -5.63
CA ASP A 17 -1.98 -8.66 -6.15
C ASP A 17 -3.41 -9.18 -6.37
N ALA A 18 -3.81 -9.31 -7.63
CA ALA A 18 -5.15 -9.75 -8.00
C ALA A 18 -5.33 -11.28 -7.95
N THR A 19 -4.30 -12.02 -7.55
CA THR A 19 -4.37 -13.49 -7.40
C THR A 19 -4.76 -13.93 -5.99
N VAL A 20 -4.78 -13.01 -5.03
CA VAL A 20 -5.15 -13.28 -3.64
C VAL A 20 -6.66 -13.43 -3.51
N ASP A 21 -7.11 -14.44 -2.75
CA ASP A 21 -8.51 -14.67 -2.45
C ASP A 21 -9.18 -13.45 -1.81
N GLY A 22 -10.41 -13.15 -2.24
CA GLY A 22 -11.19 -12.02 -1.75
C GLY A 22 -10.92 -10.68 -2.46
N VAL A 23 -9.96 -10.63 -3.40
CA VAL A 23 -9.78 -9.44 -4.26
C VAL A 23 -10.89 -9.39 -5.32
N GLU A 24 -11.73 -8.37 -5.25
CA GLU A 24 -12.81 -8.11 -6.20
C GLU A 24 -12.49 -6.87 -7.04
N VAL A 25 -11.93 -7.10 -8.23
CA VAL A 25 -11.57 -6.04 -9.20
C VAL A 25 -11.94 -6.44 -10.63
N PRO A 26 -12.13 -5.49 -11.57
CA PRO A 26 -12.36 -5.80 -12.98
C PRO A 26 -11.16 -6.55 -13.59
N ALA A 27 -11.31 -7.86 -13.80
CA ALA A 27 -10.25 -8.74 -14.30
C ALA A 27 -9.65 -8.27 -15.64
N GLU A 28 -10.43 -7.58 -16.47
CA GLU A 28 -9.98 -7.00 -17.74
C GLU A 28 -8.87 -5.92 -17.60
N HIS A 29 -8.70 -5.36 -16.39
CA HIS A 29 -7.65 -4.38 -16.08
C HIS A 29 -6.44 -4.99 -15.36
N VAL A 30 -6.48 -6.30 -15.05
CA VAL A 30 -5.38 -7.02 -14.40
C VAL A 30 -4.31 -7.36 -15.44
N LYS A 31 -3.04 -7.13 -15.09
CA LYS A 31 -1.87 -7.46 -15.92
C LYS A 31 -0.85 -8.19 -15.07
N GLU A 32 -0.40 -9.36 -15.53
CA GLU A 32 0.60 -10.17 -14.83
C GLU A 32 0.21 -10.46 -13.36
N GLY A 33 -1.09 -10.71 -13.12
CA GLY A 33 -1.63 -10.97 -11.79
C GLY A 33 -1.71 -9.74 -10.89
N LYS A 34 -1.42 -8.54 -11.40
CA LYS A 34 -1.44 -7.30 -10.61
C LYS A 34 -2.36 -6.25 -11.21
N ILE A 35 -2.84 -5.37 -10.36
CA ILE A 35 -3.61 -4.19 -10.77
C ILE A 35 -3.11 -2.96 -10.00
N ILE A 36 -3.03 -1.83 -10.69
CA ILE A 36 -2.69 -0.55 -10.10
C ILE A 36 -3.98 0.25 -9.99
N LEU A 37 -4.31 0.69 -8.78
CA LEU A 37 -5.55 1.42 -8.50
C LEU A 37 -5.23 2.82 -8.00
N ASN A 38 -5.90 3.81 -8.58
CA ASN A 38 -5.88 5.18 -8.06
C ASN A 38 -6.85 5.28 -6.88
N ILE A 39 -6.33 5.58 -5.70
CA ILE A 39 -7.12 5.71 -4.46
C ILE A 39 -7.17 7.16 -3.96
N SER A 40 -6.89 8.15 -4.81
CA SER A 40 -7.06 9.55 -4.45
C SER A 40 -8.55 9.91 -4.27
N HIS A 41 -8.85 10.86 -3.38
CA HIS A 41 -10.22 11.26 -3.09
C HIS A 41 -11.04 11.65 -4.33
N GLY A 42 -10.41 12.20 -5.37
CA GLY A 42 -11.08 12.57 -6.62
C GLY A 42 -11.35 11.41 -7.58
N ALA A 43 -10.68 10.27 -7.41
CA ALA A 43 -10.84 9.07 -8.25
C ALA A 43 -11.77 8.02 -7.62
N THR A 44 -12.05 8.14 -6.33
CA THR A 44 -12.81 7.17 -5.55
C THR A 44 -14.11 7.75 -4.99
N SER A 45 -15.11 6.91 -4.79
CA SER A 45 -16.32 7.21 -4.01
C SER A 45 -16.38 6.28 -2.80
N ASN A 46 -16.76 6.80 -1.64
CA ASN A 46 -16.89 6.02 -0.40
C ASN A 46 -15.63 5.21 -0.06
N LEU A 47 -14.45 5.83 -0.20
CA LEU A 47 -13.18 5.19 0.16
C LEU A 47 -13.15 4.89 1.66
N ALA A 48 -13.07 3.61 1.98
CA ALA A 48 -12.86 3.08 3.32
C ALA A 48 -11.54 2.30 3.33
N ILE A 49 -10.60 2.74 4.17
CA ILE A 49 -9.34 2.04 4.41
C ILE A 49 -9.45 1.45 5.81
N GLY A 50 -9.86 0.18 5.89
CA GLY A 50 -9.93 -0.58 7.13
C GLY A 50 -8.61 -1.30 7.44
N ASN A 51 -8.60 -2.03 8.56
CA ASN A 51 -7.44 -2.85 8.95
C ASN A 51 -7.31 -4.13 8.12
N GLU A 52 -8.43 -4.67 7.65
CA GLU A 52 -8.45 -5.95 6.92
C GLU A 52 -8.79 -5.77 5.44
N ILE A 53 -9.63 -4.78 5.11
CA ILE A 53 -10.13 -4.54 3.76
C ILE A 53 -10.00 -3.05 3.42
N VAL A 54 -9.65 -2.78 2.16
CA VAL A 54 -9.82 -1.48 1.48
C VAL A 54 -10.99 -1.59 0.51
N GLU A 55 -11.98 -0.71 0.65
CA GLU A 55 -13.19 -0.70 -0.17
C GLU A 55 -13.42 0.68 -0.77
N PHE A 56 -13.79 0.73 -2.06
CA PHE A 56 -14.19 1.97 -2.70
C PHE A 56 -14.90 1.74 -4.02
N GLY A 57 -15.72 2.72 -4.42
CA GLY A 57 -16.25 2.83 -5.77
C GLY A 57 -15.28 3.55 -6.69
N ALA A 58 -15.10 3.07 -7.91
CA ALA A 58 -14.31 3.71 -8.96
C ALA A 58 -14.96 3.52 -10.34
N ARG A 59 -14.48 4.26 -11.36
CA ARG A 59 -14.98 4.11 -12.74
C ARG A 59 -13.92 3.48 -13.63
N PHE A 60 -14.31 2.44 -14.34
CA PHE A 60 -13.48 1.75 -15.34
C PHE A 60 -14.15 1.88 -16.70
N GLY A 61 -13.46 2.49 -17.67
CA GLY A 61 -14.06 2.80 -18.98
C GLY A 61 -15.32 3.67 -18.89
N GLY A 62 -15.47 4.45 -17.81
CA GLY A 62 -16.67 5.23 -17.53
C GLY A 62 -17.79 4.47 -16.82
N ALA A 63 -17.71 3.15 -16.64
CA ALA A 63 -18.69 2.37 -15.88
C ALA A 63 -18.32 2.33 -14.38
N PRO A 64 -19.25 2.64 -13.45
CA PRO A 64 -19.00 2.53 -12.02
C PRO A 64 -18.85 1.06 -11.61
N ARG A 65 -17.90 0.79 -10.71
CA ARG A 65 -17.62 -0.52 -10.11
C ARG A 65 -17.30 -0.31 -8.63
N GLN A 66 -17.79 -1.20 -7.79
CA GLN A 66 -17.36 -1.32 -6.39
C GLN A 66 -16.18 -2.28 -6.34
N LEU A 67 -15.15 -1.92 -5.58
CA LEU A 67 -13.96 -2.73 -5.38
C LEU A 67 -13.81 -3.12 -3.91
N THR A 68 -13.36 -4.35 -3.69
CA THR A 68 -13.04 -4.92 -2.37
C THR A 68 -11.63 -5.50 -2.45
N ILE A 69 -10.73 -5.04 -1.59
CA ILE A 69 -9.32 -5.47 -1.61
C ILE A 69 -8.88 -5.83 -0.19
N PRO A 70 -8.58 -7.10 0.11
CA PRO A 70 -7.89 -7.46 1.35
C PRO A 70 -6.57 -6.71 1.48
N VAL A 71 -6.28 -6.20 2.68
CA VAL A 71 -5.02 -5.47 2.95
C VAL A 71 -3.80 -6.35 2.67
N SER A 72 -3.90 -7.66 2.91
CA SER A 72 -2.87 -8.66 2.57
C SER A 72 -2.53 -8.74 1.08
N ALA A 73 -3.44 -8.28 0.20
CA ALA A 73 -3.21 -8.21 -1.24
C ALA A 73 -2.54 -6.90 -1.68
N VAL A 74 -2.38 -5.91 -0.79
CA VAL A 74 -1.77 -4.60 -1.12
C VAL A 74 -0.26 -4.70 -1.03
N LEU A 75 0.41 -4.64 -2.18
CA LEU A 75 1.86 -4.77 -2.30
C LEU A 75 2.60 -3.46 -2.06
N GLY A 76 1.91 -2.33 -2.13
CA GLY A 76 2.54 -1.02 -1.90
C GLY A 76 1.61 0.14 -2.21
N ILE A 77 2.01 1.32 -1.73
CA ILE A 77 1.36 2.60 -2.00
C ILE A 77 2.40 3.62 -2.43
N TYR A 78 2.11 4.41 -3.47
CA TYR A 78 3.02 5.44 -3.97
C TYR A 78 2.29 6.65 -4.54
N ALA A 79 2.99 7.78 -4.55
CA ALA A 79 2.59 9.00 -5.23
C ALA A 79 2.89 8.87 -6.73
N ARG A 80 1.88 8.98 -7.59
CA ARG A 80 2.04 8.83 -9.04
C ARG A 80 3.08 9.78 -9.64
N GLU A 81 3.18 10.99 -9.11
CA GLU A 81 3.97 12.09 -9.67
C GLU A 81 5.47 11.93 -9.37
N THR A 82 5.82 11.45 -8.17
CA THR A 82 7.23 11.34 -7.75
C THR A 82 7.72 9.91 -7.64
N GLY A 83 6.82 8.92 -7.66
CA GLY A 83 7.15 7.53 -7.38
C GLY A 83 7.48 7.25 -5.91
N GLN A 84 7.41 8.26 -5.03
CA GLN A 84 7.70 8.09 -3.60
C GLN A 84 6.57 7.31 -2.93
N GLY A 85 6.94 6.42 -2.02
CA GLY A 85 5.97 5.55 -1.39
C GLY A 85 6.60 4.49 -0.50
N MET A 86 5.83 3.45 -0.24
CA MET A 86 6.25 2.29 0.53
C MET A 86 5.82 1.03 -0.23
N ILE A 87 6.72 0.05 -0.29
CA ILE A 87 6.39 -1.31 -0.67
C ILE A 87 6.10 -2.07 0.61
N PHE A 88 4.98 -2.76 0.65
CA PHE A 88 4.64 -3.67 1.73
C PHE A 88 5.24 -5.03 1.36
N GLY A 89 6.10 -5.57 2.23
CA GLY A 89 6.61 -6.91 2.07
C GLY A 89 5.50 -7.94 2.27
N SER A 90 5.61 -9.10 1.63
CA SER A 90 4.90 -10.30 2.09
C SER A 90 5.22 -10.46 3.58
N GLU A 91 4.22 -10.70 4.42
CA GLU A 91 4.41 -10.89 5.86
C GLU A 91 5.22 -12.17 6.15
N ASP A 92 6.52 -12.09 5.92
CA ASP A 92 7.57 -12.73 6.72
C ASP A 92 8.16 -11.60 7.58
N HIS A 93 7.28 -10.94 8.34
CA HIS A 93 7.75 -10.23 9.51
C HIS A 93 7.79 -11.32 10.58
N PRO A 94 8.95 -11.92 10.90
CA PRO A 94 9.05 -12.60 12.17
C PRO A 94 8.60 -11.55 13.20
N GLU A 95 7.57 -11.86 13.98
CA GLU A 95 7.35 -11.15 15.23
C GLU A 95 8.72 -11.03 15.90
N PRO A 96 9.12 -9.85 16.38
CA PRO A 96 10.42 -9.71 17.02
C PRO A 96 10.47 -10.73 18.16
N ASP A 97 11.20 -11.81 17.94
CA ASP A 97 11.38 -12.86 18.93
C ASP A 97 12.09 -12.19 20.10
N PRO A 98 11.45 -12.08 21.28
CA PRO A 98 12.06 -11.40 22.42
C PRO A 98 13.35 -12.10 22.89
N ASP A 99 13.60 -13.33 22.44
CA ASP A 99 14.78 -14.15 22.71
C ASP A 99 15.81 -14.20 21.56
N ALA A 100 15.62 -13.44 20.47
CA ALA A 100 16.64 -13.32 19.43
C ALA A 100 17.96 -12.75 20.02
N PRO A 101 19.14 -13.36 19.74
CA PRO A 101 20.40 -12.83 20.24
C PRO A 101 20.58 -11.39 19.74
N LYS A 102 20.69 -10.43 20.66
CA LYS A 102 21.05 -9.06 20.32
C LYS A 102 22.44 -9.09 19.68
N ASP A 103 22.51 -8.85 18.39
CA ASP A 103 23.76 -8.48 17.73
C ASP A 103 24.17 -7.12 18.32
N ASP A 104 25.10 -7.15 19.28
CA ASP A 104 25.69 -5.96 19.91
C ASP A 104 26.67 -5.31 18.91
N GLY A 105 26.13 -4.92 17.76
CA GLY A 105 26.80 -4.16 16.71
C GLY A 105 27.11 -2.75 17.18
N GLY A 106 28.21 -2.62 17.94
CA GLY A 106 29.03 -1.43 18.09
C GLY A 106 28.31 -0.08 18.17
N ARG A 107 27.94 0.33 19.38
CA ARG A 107 27.48 1.71 19.67
C ARG A 107 28.49 2.73 19.10
N PRO A 108 28.09 3.65 18.20
CA PRO A 108 28.99 4.69 17.72
C PRO A 108 29.32 5.65 18.88
N ARG A 109 30.59 5.73 19.24
CA ARG A 109 31.09 6.69 20.23
C ARG A 109 31.15 8.08 19.60
N LEU A 110 30.19 8.94 19.94
CA LEU A 110 30.28 10.36 19.66
C LEU A 110 31.44 10.97 20.48
N ARG A 111 32.44 11.52 19.79
CA ARG A 111 33.52 12.30 20.39
C ARG A 111 33.11 13.77 20.38
N VAL A 112 32.97 14.36 21.57
CA VAL A 112 32.83 15.82 21.71
C VAL A 112 34.18 16.44 21.37
N VAL A 113 34.21 17.28 20.33
CA VAL A 113 35.36 18.14 20.01
C VAL A 113 35.19 19.43 20.82
N LYS A 114 36.24 19.84 21.53
CA LYS A 114 36.31 21.11 22.27
C LYS A 114 37.31 22.04 21.61
#